data_AF-A0A6I9UQG9-F1
#
_entry.id   AF-A0A6I9UQG9-F1
#
_cell.length_a   1.000
_cell.length_b   1.000
_cell.length_c   1.000
_cell.angle_alpha   90.00
_cell.angle_beta   90.00
_cell.angle_gamma   90.00
#
_symmetry.space_group_name_H-M   'P 1'
#
loop_
_entity.id
_entity.type
_entity.pdbx_description
1 polymer ?
#
loop_
_entity_poly.entity_id
_entity_poly.type
_entity_poly.pdbx_seq_one_letter_code
_entity_poly.pdbx_strand_id
1 'polypeptide(L)'
;MSDRKACALVITALDEIAWFLNLRGSDIDFNPVFFAYLIIQINSIKLFIDESKLPEDFKGHQEENGVDIIVQPYDCIGSDLKATVNSLKEGKIWISPNSSYYLSSIIPKSIRVQEITPLALNKAVKNKSEIMGFVNCHIRDGVALCQYFAWLEYSIKNGMNVNEMSGATKLEEFRSKNEYYMGLSFPTISSSGPNGSIIHYQPTEETNRPITVNEIYLCDSGAQYM
;
A
#
# COMPACT_ATOMS: atom_id res chain seq x y z
N MET A 1 4.17 15.07 -17.79
CA MET A 1 3.15 14.95 -18.86
C MET A 1 3.56 15.69 -20.13
N SER A 2 3.94 16.96 -20.04
CA SER A 2 4.39 17.79 -21.17
C SER A 2 5.51 17.16 -22.01
N ASP A 3 6.55 16.60 -21.39
CA ASP A 3 7.68 15.95 -22.09
C ASP A 3 7.27 14.76 -22.95
N ARG A 4 6.15 14.10 -22.59
CA ARG A 4 5.57 12.98 -23.32
C ARG A 4 4.45 13.39 -24.27
N LYS A 5 4.19 14.70 -24.40
CA LYS A 5 3.03 15.27 -25.10
C LYS A 5 1.72 14.63 -24.64
N ALA A 6 1.67 14.24 -23.36
CA ALA A 6 0.52 13.61 -22.75
C ALA A 6 -0.42 14.67 -22.19
N CYS A 7 -1.69 14.64 -22.58
CA CYS A 7 -2.74 15.55 -22.12
C CYS A 7 -3.57 14.97 -20.98
N ALA A 8 -3.51 13.65 -20.80
CA ALA A 8 -4.16 12.92 -19.72
C ALA A 8 -3.23 11.82 -19.18
N LEU A 9 -3.33 11.55 -17.89
CA LEU A 9 -2.65 10.49 -17.17
C LEU A 9 -3.70 9.66 -16.43
N VAL A 10 -3.74 8.36 -16.75
CA VAL A 10 -4.63 7.38 -16.12
C VAL A 10 -3.83 6.63 -15.07
N ILE A 11 -4.26 6.72 -13.81
CA ILE A 11 -3.64 6.02 -12.68
C ILE A 11 -4.54 4.86 -12.27
N THR A 12 -3.95 3.68 -12.22
CA THR A 12 -4.62 2.43 -11.83
C THR A 12 -3.99 1.77 -10.60
N ALA A 13 -2.79 2.22 -10.19
CA ALA A 13 -2.11 1.69 -9.02
C ALA A 13 -2.63 2.39 -7.76
N LEU A 14 -3.19 1.61 -6.83
CA LEU A 14 -3.91 2.17 -5.68
C LEU A 14 -2.98 2.94 -4.73
N ASP A 15 -1.73 2.52 -4.61
CA ASP A 15 -0.69 3.19 -3.82
C ASP A 15 -0.28 4.55 -4.42
N GLU A 16 -0.28 4.68 -5.75
CA GLU A 16 -0.09 5.99 -6.40
C GLU A 16 -1.28 6.93 -6.16
N ILE A 17 -2.51 6.41 -6.18
CA ILE A 17 -3.73 7.20 -5.90
C ILE A 17 -3.72 7.67 -4.46
N ALA A 18 -3.48 6.75 -3.51
CA ALA A 18 -3.39 7.05 -2.09
C ALA A 18 -2.30 8.09 -1.79
N TRP A 19 -1.11 7.96 -2.39
CA TRP A 19 -0.02 8.92 -2.24
C TRP A 19 -0.36 10.29 -2.84
N PHE A 20 -0.90 10.32 -4.07
CA PHE A 20 -1.21 11.57 -4.76
C PHE A 20 -2.30 12.39 -4.07
N LEU A 21 -3.31 11.71 -3.51
CA LEU A 21 -4.42 12.37 -2.83
C LEU A 21 -4.18 12.63 -1.34
N ASN A 22 -3.08 12.13 -0.78
CA ASN A 22 -2.85 12.06 0.67
C ASN A 22 -4.02 11.39 1.43
N LEU A 23 -4.59 10.34 0.84
CA LEU A 23 -5.66 9.54 1.44
C LEU A 23 -5.16 8.12 1.70
N ARG A 24 -5.76 7.44 2.69
CA ARG A 24 -5.51 6.02 2.99
C ARG A 24 -6.85 5.31 3.16
N GLY A 25 -6.84 4.00 2.92
CA GLY A 25 -8.01 3.13 3.06
C GLY A 25 -7.61 1.78 3.64
N SER A 26 -8.56 0.85 3.69
CA SER A 26 -8.36 -0.49 4.25
C SER A 26 -9.04 -1.57 3.39
N ASP A 27 -9.12 -1.35 2.08
CA ASP A 27 -9.80 -2.29 1.17
C ASP A 27 -8.99 -3.58 0.94
N ILE A 28 -7.68 -3.54 1.19
CA ILE A 28 -6.77 -4.67 1.01
C ILE A 28 -5.99 -4.86 2.30
N ASP A 29 -6.02 -6.09 2.83
CA ASP A 29 -5.27 -6.42 4.04
C ASP A 29 -3.79 -6.03 3.89
N PHE A 30 -3.25 -5.50 4.98
CA PHE A 30 -1.85 -5.07 5.12
C PHE A 30 -1.41 -3.89 4.23
N ASN A 31 -2.29 -3.38 3.39
CA ASN A 31 -2.00 -2.32 2.42
C ASN A 31 -2.99 -1.17 2.62
N PRO A 32 -2.56 0.01 3.10
CA PRO A 32 -3.46 1.10 3.44
C PRO A 32 -3.97 1.86 2.21
N VAL A 33 -4.66 1.16 1.32
CA VAL A 33 -5.15 1.62 0.01
C VAL A 33 -6.66 1.39 -0.13
N PHE A 34 -7.26 2.01 -1.13
CA PHE A 34 -8.67 1.92 -1.46
C PHE A 34 -8.85 1.75 -2.97
N PHE A 35 -9.87 1.00 -3.40
CA PHE A 35 -10.19 0.80 -4.80
C PHE A 35 -10.63 2.10 -5.44
N ALA A 36 -9.81 2.61 -6.35
CA ALA A 36 -10.10 3.82 -7.10
C ALA A 36 -9.35 3.85 -8.44
N TYR A 37 -9.76 4.78 -9.31
CA TYR A 37 -8.98 5.22 -10.46
C TYR A 37 -8.86 6.74 -10.48
N LEU A 38 -7.80 7.26 -11.10
CA LEU A 38 -7.69 8.68 -11.43
C LEU A 38 -7.53 8.88 -12.93
N ILE A 39 -8.22 9.88 -13.46
CA ILE A 39 -7.87 10.51 -14.74
C ILE A 39 -7.45 11.95 -14.43
N ILE A 40 -6.17 12.23 -14.61
CA ILE A 40 -5.58 13.56 -14.41
C ILE A 40 -5.38 14.19 -15.79
N GLN A 41 -6.06 15.31 -16.03
CA GLN A 41 -5.86 16.17 -17.20
C GLN A 41 -5.22 17.48 -16.77
N ILE A 42 -4.84 18.33 -17.73
CA ILE A 42 -4.14 19.60 -17.43
C ILE A 42 -4.93 20.50 -16.47
N ASN A 43 -6.26 20.53 -16.58
CA ASN A 43 -7.13 21.42 -15.82
C ASN A 43 -8.20 20.70 -14.99
N SER A 44 -8.13 19.37 -14.87
CA SER A 44 -9.15 18.60 -14.15
C SER A 44 -8.58 17.30 -13.61
N ILE A 45 -9.09 16.89 -12.44
CA ILE A 45 -8.81 15.60 -11.83
C ILE A 45 -10.15 14.92 -11.63
N LYS A 46 -10.29 13.70 -12.17
CA LYS A 46 -11.46 12.85 -11.92
C LYS A 46 -11.05 11.66 -11.06
N LEU A 47 -11.74 11.48 -9.94
CA LEU A 47 -11.59 10.35 -9.02
C LEU A 47 -12.78 9.42 -9.19
N PHE A 48 -12.50 8.17 -9.57
CA PHE A 48 -13.50 7.11 -9.70
C PHE A 48 -13.41 6.23 -8.47
N ILE A 49 -14.40 6.33 -7.58
CA ILE A 49 -14.42 5.66 -6.28
C ILE A 49 -15.86 5.35 -5.87
N ASP A 50 -16.04 4.43 -4.94
CA ASP A 50 -17.27 4.36 -4.15
C ASP A 50 -17.31 5.56 -3.20
N GLU A 51 -18.24 6.49 -3.42
CA GLU A 51 -18.36 7.74 -2.67
C GLU A 51 -18.55 7.50 -1.17
N SER A 52 -19.12 6.36 -0.76
CA SER A 52 -19.26 5.99 0.66
C SER A 52 -17.93 5.75 1.38
N LYS A 53 -16.83 5.61 0.64
CA LYS A 53 -15.47 5.43 1.17
C LYS A 53 -14.72 6.74 1.35
N LEU A 54 -15.26 7.86 0.89
CA LEU A 54 -14.64 9.16 1.09
C LEU A 54 -14.78 9.59 2.55
N PRO A 55 -13.79 10.32 3.09
CA PRO A 55 -13.92 10.91 4.42
C PRO A 55 -15.09 11.90 4.45
N GLU A 56 -15.73 12.05 5.61
CA GLU A 56 -16.87 12.96 5.78
C GLU A 56 -16.55 14.39 5.32
N ASP A 57 -15.31 14.85 5.58
CA ASP A 57 -14.84 16.17 5.16
C ASP A 57 -13.90 16.12 3.94
N PHE A 58 -14.26 15.35 2.92
CA PHE A 58 -13.50 15.33 1.66
C PHE A 58 -13.53 16.69 0.95
N LYS A 59 -14.56 17.51 1.18
CA LYS A 59 -14.62 18.86 0.63
C LYS A 59 -13.64 19.80 1.33
N GLY A 60 -13.54 19.78 2.65
CA GLY A 60 -12.53 20.53 3.38
C GLY A 60 -11.11 20.14 2.94
N HIS A 61 -10.83 18.84 2.79
CA HIS A 61 -9.54 18.36 2.26
C HIS A 61 -9.19 18.95 0.89
N GLN A 62 -10.16 19.07 -0.01
CA GLN A 62 -9.98 19.70 -1.32
C GLN A 62 -9.69 21.20 -1.20
N GLU A 63 -10.46 21.91 -0.38
CA GLU A 63 -10.31 23.35 -0.14
C GLU A 63 -8.94 23.68 0.48
N GLU A 64 -8.50 22.92 1.48
CA GLU A 64 -7.19 23.06 2.13
C GLU A 64 -6.01 22.88 1.16
N ASN A 65 -6.14 21.95 0.21
CA ASN A 65 -5.12 21.66 -0.78
C ASN A 65 -5.26 22.50 -2.06
N GLY A 66 -6.30 23.32 -2.18
CA GLY A 66 -6.55 24.16 -3.36
C GLY A 66 -6.78 23.35 -4.64
N VAL A 67 -7.39 22.17 -4.52
CA VAL A 67 -7.67 21.26 -5.64
C VAL A 67 -9.17 21.01 -5.77
N ASP A 68 -9.65 20.89 -7.01
CA ASP A 68 -11.03 20.49 -7.30
C ASP A 68 -11.02 19.10 -7.96
N ILE A 69 -11.59 18.12 -7.27
CA ILE A 69 -11.61 16.72 -7.68
C ILE A 69 -13.05 16.34 -8.01
N ILE A 70 -13.28 16.01 -9.28
CA ILE A 70 -14.58 15.55 -9.75
C ILE A 70 -14.72 14.07 -9.38
N VAL A 71 -15.54 13.78 -8.38
CA VAL A 71 -15.87 12.42 -7.96
C VAL A 71 -16.84 11.79 -8.96
N GLN A 72 -16.58 10.54 -9.34
CA GLN A 72 -17.41 9.72 -10.21
C GLN A 72 -17.56 8.32 -9.59
N PRO A 73 -18.65 7.60 -9.88
CA PRO A 73 -18.79 6.21 -9.47
C PRO A 73 -17.63 5.36 -10.02
N TYR A 74 -17.14 4.43 -9.20
CA TYR A 74 -16.01 3.54 -9.54
C TYR A 74 -16.16 2.88 -10.92
N ASP A 75 -17.35 2.38 -11.26
CA ASP A 75 -17.62 1.65 -12.50
C ASP A 75 -17.67 2.54 -13.76
N CYS A 76 -17.72 3.86 -13.60
CA CYS A 76 -17.78 4.82 -14.73
C CYS A 76 -16.43 5.03 -15.43
N ILE A 77 -15.31 4.53 -14.87
CA ILE A 77 -13.96 4.72 -15.42
C ILE A 77 -13.87 4.35 -16.91
N GLY A 78 -14.52 3.24 -17.32
CA GLY A 78 -14.48 2.77 -18.70
C GLY A 78 -15.18 3.70 -19.68
N SER A 79 -16.36 4.23 -19.31
CA SER A 79 -17.11 5.18 -20.13
C SER A 79 -16.41 6.54 -20.21
N ASP A 80 -15.89 7.05 -19.09
CA ASP A 80 -15.19 8.33 -19.05
C ASP A 80 -13.86 8.29 -19.79
N LEU A 81 -13.12 7.18 -19.72
CA LEU A 81 -11.89 7.02 -20.49
C LEU A 81 -12.19 7.00 -21.99
N LYS A 82 -13.26 6.33 -22.43
CA LYS A 82 -13.72 6.37 -23.84
C LYS A 82 -14.08 7.79 -24.27
N ALA A 83 -14.81 8.54 -23.43
CA ALA A 83 -15.14 9.93 -23.71
C ALA A 83 -13.88 10.82 -23.81
N THR A 84 -12.90 10.59 -22.92
CA THR A 84 -11.60 11.27 -22.93
C THR A 84 -10.82 10.97 -24.21
N VAL A 85 -10.77 9.71 -24.65
CA VAL A 85 -10.16 9.31 -25.93
C VAL A 85 -10.86 9.98 -27.12
N ASN A 86 -12.19 9.95 -27.17
CA ASN A 86 -12.97 10.46 -28.30
C ASN A 86 -12.92 12.00 -28.42
N SER A 87 -12.77 12.70 -27.29
CA SER A 87 -12.66 14.17 -27.27
C SER A 87 -11.23 14.67 -27.57
N LEU A 88 -10.24 13.77 -27.59
CA LEU A 88 -8.86 14.13 -27.77
C LEU A 88 -8.56 14.49 -29.23
N LYS A 89 -8.31 15.77 -29.50
CA LYS A 89 -7.90 16.25 -30.84
C LYS A 89 -6.40 16.02 -31.11
N GLU A 90 -5.57 16.33 -30.13
CA GLU A 90 -4.11 16.22 -30.22
C GLU A 90 -3.51 15.80 -28.88
N GLY A 91 -2.35 15.15 -28.91
CA GLY A 91 -1.64 14.68 -27.73
C GLY A 91 -1.81 13.18 -27.49
N LYS A 92 -1.37 12.74 -26.32
CA LYS A 92 -1.36 11.33 -25.92
C LYS A 92 -2.00 11.13 -24.54
N ILE A 93 -2.41 9.90 -24.27
CA ILE A 93 -2.85 9.47 -22.95
C ILE A 93 -1.80 8.54 -22.38
N TRP A 94 -1.31 8.86 -21.19
CA TRP A 94 -0.36 8.05 -20.46
C TRP A 94 -1.10 7.10 -19.53
N ILE A 95 -0.78 5.81 -19.62
CA ILE A 95 -1.25 4.76 -18.73
C ILE A 95 -0.08 3.83 -18.36
N SER A 96 -0.09 3.25 -17.17
CA SER A 96 0.97 2.32 -16.72
C SER A 96 1.01 1.07 -17.60
N PRO A 97 2.20 0.47 -17.84
CA PRO A 97 2.30 -0.84 -18.48
C PRO A 97 1.63 -1.97 -17.67
N ASN A 98 1.45 -1.78 -16.37
CA ASN A 98 0.81 -2.75 -15.46
C ASN A 98 -0.71 -2.56 -15.35
N SER A 99 -1.29 -1.58 -16.05
CA SER A 99 -2.74 -1.38 -16.04
C SER A 99 -3.47 -2.54 -16.74
N SER A 100 -4.73 -2.76 -16.37
CA SER A 100 -5.54 -3.84 -16.93
C SER A 100 -5.66 -3.75 -18.46
N TYR A 101 -5.79 -4.91 -19.11
CA TYR A 101 -5.99 -4.96 -20.56
C TYR A 101 -7.23 -4.15 -20.98
N TYR A 102 -8.31 -4.21 -20.19
CA TYR A 102 -9.53 -3.45 -20.43
C TYR A 102 -9.25 -1.96 -20.62
N LEU A 103 -8.63 -1.29 -19.64
CA LEU A 103 -8.38 0.16 -19.72
C LEU A 103 -7.34 0.50 -20.80
N SER A 104 -6.28 -0.29 -20.90
CA SER A 104 -5.25 -0.04 -21.92
C SER A 104 -5.81 -0.19 -23.33
N SER A 105 -6.70 -1.16 -23.59
CA SER A 105 -7.29 -1.40 -24.92
C SER A 105 -8.21 -0.27 -25.40
N ILE A 106 -8.81 0.49 -24.47
CA ILE A 106 -9.66 1.66 -24.80
C ILE A 106 -8.84 2.77 -25.49
N ILE A 107 -7.55 2.91 -25.16
CA ILE A 107 -6.68 3.95 -25.70
C ILE A 107 -5.97 3.41 -26.95
N PRO A 108 -6.21 3.91 -28.17
CA PRO A 108 -5.51 3.44 -29.37
C PRO A 108 -3.98 3.52 -29.24
N LYS A 109 -3.25 2.50 -29.74
CA LYS A 109 -1.77 2.43 -29.62
C LYS A 109 -1.06 3.68 -30.16
N SER A 110 -1.62 4.32 -31.18
CA SER A 110 -1.06 5.54 -31.79
C SER A 110 -1.01 6.75 -30.84
N ILE A 111 -1.91 6.82 -29.87
CA ILE A 111 -2.01 7.93 -28.90
C ILE A 111 -1.73 7.48 -27.46
N ARG A 112 -1.26 6.25 -27.25
CA ARG A 112 -0.97 5.69 -25.94
C ARG A 112 0.51 5.87 -25.58
N VAL A 113 0.79 6.43 -24.42
CA VAL A 113 2.10 6.33 -23.76
C VAL A 113 1.99 5.25 -22.69
N GLN A 114 2.81 4.21 -22.79
CA GLN A 114 2.76 3.07 -21.88
C GLN A 114 4.13 2.91 -21.21
N GLU A 115 4.39 3.78 -20.23
CA GLU A 115 5.65 3.90 -19.47
C GLU A 115 5.34 3.98 -17.96
N ILE A 116 6.35 3.82 -17.11
CA ILE A 116 6.24 4.03 -15.65
C ILE A 116 5.67 5.43 -15.39
N THR A 117 4.63 5.54 -14.56
CA THR A 117 3.96 6.82 -14.30
C THR A 117 4.90 7.79 -13.58
N PRO A 118 4.69 9.12 -13.73
CA PRO A 118 5.45 10.09 -12.97
C PRO A 118 5.20 9.98 -11.44
N LEU A 119 4.01 9.51 -11.02
CA LEU A 119 3.71 9.33 -9.60
C LEU A 119 4.53 8.20 -8.97
N ALA A 120 4.71 7.08 -9.69
CA ALA A 120 5.58 5.99 -9.24
C ALA A 120 7.02 6.46 -9.03
N LEU A 121 7.55 7.30 -9.94
CA LEU A 121 8.90 7.87 -9.83
C LEU A 121 9.00 8.88 -8.68
N ASN A 122 8.01 9.78 -8.56
CA ASN A 122 8.02 10.82 -7.55
C ASN A 122 7.95 10.24 -6.13
N LYS A 123 7.05 9.28 -5.89
CA LYS A 123 6.93 8.63 -4.57
C LYS A 123 8.11 7.70 -4.25
N ALA A 124 8.93 7.34 -5.23
CA ALA A 124 10.14 6.55 -4.98
C ALA A 124 11.18 7.37 -4.19
N VAL A 125 11.26 8.69 -4.45
CA VAL A 125 12.21 9.61 -3.80
C VAL A 125 11.51 10.36 -2.67
N LYS A 126 11.80 9.97 -1.43
CA LYS A 126 11.14 10.53 -0.24
C LYS A 126 11.64 11.94 0.04
N ASN A 127 10.73 12.82 0.42
CA ASN A 127 11.06 14.13 0.96
C ASN A 127 11.53 14.01 2.44
N LYS A 128 12.01 15.12 3.00
CA LYS A 128 12.56 15.14 4.38
C LYS A 128 11.54 14.72 5.44
N SER A 129 10.28 15.12 5.29
CA SER A 129 9.21 14.77 6.22
C SER A 129 8.88 13.28 6.16
N GLU A 130 8.78 12.71 4.95
CA GLU A 130 8.56 11.27 4.76
C GLU A 130 9.72 10.45 5.34
N ILE A 131 10.98 10.87 5.14
CA ILE A 131 12.16 10.22 5.73
C ILE A 131 12.10 10.27 7.26
N MET A 132 11.74 11.41 7.84
CA MET A 132 11.61 11.53 9.29
C MET A 132 10.48 10.65 9.83
N GLY A 133 9.37 10.53 9.10
CA GLY A 133 8.32 9.55 9.38
C GLY A 133 8.84 8.12 9.43
N PHE A 134 9.62 7.71 8.41
CA PHE A 134 10.26 6.39 8.39
C PHE A 134 11.21 6.18 9.58
N VAL A 135 12.07 7.13 9.91
CA VAL A 135 12.98 7.03 11.06
C VAL A 135 12.18 6.82 12.34
N ASN A 136 11.16 7.65 12.56
CA ASN A 136 10.36 7.60 13.78
C ASN A 136 9.54 6.30 13.89
N CYS A 137 8.99 5.79 12.78
CA CYS A 137 8.27 4.51 12.82
C CYS A 137 9.21 3.33 13.08
N HIS A 138 10.42 3.32 12.50
CA HIS A 138 11.41 2.26 12.75
C HIS A 138 11.96 2.30 14.18
N ILE A 139 12.06 3.46 14.81
CA ILE A 139 12.42 3.55 16.24
C ILE A 139 11.35 2.85 17.09
N ARG A 140 10.06 3.13 16.84
CA ARG A 140 8.95 2.48 17.55
C ARG A 140 8.92 0.96 17.29
N ASP A 141 9.10 0.55 16.03
CA ASP A 141 9.13 -0.87 15.67
C ASP A 141 10.33 -1.60 16.31
N GLY A 142 11.49 -0.94 16.37
CA GLY A 142 12.67 -1.45 17.05
C GLY A 142 12.44 -1.70 18.55
N VAL A 143 11.67 -0.83 19.23
CA VAL A 143 11.26 -1.06 20.63
C VAL A 143 10.37 -2.29 20.73
N ALA A 144 9.39 -2.47 19.84
CA ALA A 144 8.51 -3.63 19.83
C ALA A 144 9.30 -4.93 19.60
N LEU A 145 10.27 -4.94 18.68
CA LEU A 145 11.16 -6.08 18.46
C LEU A 145 12.04 -6.38 19.68
N CYS A 146 12.59 -5.37 20.36
CA CYS A 146 13.36 -5.56 21.58
C CYS A 146 12.51 -6.19 22.69
N GLN A 147 11.28 -5.70 22.88
CA GLN A 147 10.32 -6.25 23.84
C GLN A 147 9.96 -7.70 23.49
N TYR A 148 9.70 -7.96 22.21
CA TYR A 148 9.38 -9.29 21.71
C TYR A 148 10.51 -10.30 21.95
N PHE A 149 11.75 -9.98 21.58
CA PHE A 149 12.86 -10.91 21.76
C PHE A 149 13.21 -11.12 23.24
N ALA A 150 13.13 -10.07 24.08
CA ALA A 150 13.30 -10.22 25.52
C ALA A 150 12.22 -11.12 26.13
N TRP A 151 10.97 -10.95 25.71
CA TRP A 151 9.86 -11.82 26.11
C TRP A 151 10.07 -13.25 25.63
N LEU A 152 10.44 -13.45 24.36
CA LEU A 152 10.61 -14.77 23.75
C LEU A 152 11.71 -15.56 24.46
N GLU A 153 12.86 -14.91 24.71
CA GLU A 153 13.96 -15.51 25.46
C GLU A 153 13.52 -15.92 26.86
N TYR A 154 12.84 -15.02 27.59
CA TYR A 154 12.30 -15.32 28.92
C TYR A 154 11.33 -16.50 28.88
N SER A 155 10.39 -16.50 27.94
CA SER A 155 9.36 -17.52 27.81
C SER A 155 9.96 -18.90 27.56
N ILE A 156 10.89 -19.02 26.61
CA ILE A 156 11.52 -20.29 26.28
C ILE A 156 12.37 -20.79 27.46
N LYS A 157 13.15 -19.91 28.12
CA LYS A 157 13.98 -20.28 29.28
C LYS A 157 13.17 -20.77 30.49
N ASN A 158 11.96 -20.23 30.66
CA ASN A 158 11.06 -20.63 31.76
C ASN A 158 10.10 -21.76 31.37
N GLY A 159 10.33 -22.44 30.24
CA GLY A 159 9.55 -23.61 29.82
C GLY A 159 8.13 -23.28 29.35
N MET A 160 7.84 -22.03 28.99
CA MET A 160 6.57 -21.68 28.37
C MET A 160 6.51 -22.26 26.95
N ASN A 161 5.35 -22.81 26.58
CA ASN A 161 5.14 -23.35 25.25
C ASN A 161 4.82 -22.23 24.26
N VAL A 162 5.85 -21.74 23.54
CA VAL A 162 5.71 -20.77 22.45
C VAL A 162 5.89 -21.50 21.11
N ASN A 163 5.04 -21.21 20.15
CA ASN A 163 5.08 -21.77 18.80
C ASN A 163 5.09 -20.65 17.76
N GLU A 164 5.24 -21.00 16.48
CA GLU A 164 5.35 -20.04 15.38
C GLU A 164 4.17 -19.06 15.35
N MET A 165 2.94 -19.57 15.48
CA MET A 165 1.72 -18.74 15.50
C MET A 165 1.67 -17.83 16.73
N SER A 166 1.88 -18.38 17.95
CA SER A 166 1.80 -17.58 19.18
C SER A 166 2.93 -16.56 19.30
N GLY A 167 4.10 -16.87 18.75
CA GLY A 167 5.20 -15.92 18.58
C GLY A 167 4.82 -14.76 17.68
N ALA A 168 4.23 -15.03 16.52
CA ALA A 168 3.76 -13.99 15.59
C ALA A 168 2.68 -13.10 16.23
N THR A 169 1.67 -13.71 16.87
CA THR A 169 0.61 -12.98 17.59
C THR A 169 1.20 -12.10 18.69
N LYS A 170 2.20 -12.59 19.41
CA LYS A 170 2.80 -11.80 20.49
C LYS A 170 3.59 -10.60 19.97
N LEU A 171 4.30 -10.74 18.85
CA LEU A 171 4.99 -9.61 18.22
C LEU A 171 3.99 -8.52 17.76
N GLU A 172 2.87 -8.93 17.17
CA GLU A 172 1.80 -8.01 16.83
C GLU A 172 1.23 -7.29 18.07
N GLU A 173 1.05 -8.00 19.19
CA GLU A 173 0.59 -7.41 20.45
C GLU A 173 1.56 -6.32 20.99
N PHE A 174 2.87 -6.47 20.77
CA PHE A 174 3.83 -5.43 21.13
C PHE A 174 3.73 -4.23 20.19
N ARG A 175 3.60 -4.47 18.88
CA ARG A 175 3.44 -3.41 17.87
C ARG A 175 2.15 -2.61 18.05
N SER A 176 1.04 -3.27 18.39
CA SER A 176 -0.26 -2.62 18.53
C SER A 176 -0.36 -1.64 19.70
N LYS A 177 0.61 -1.69 20.63
CA LYS A 177 0.74 -0.74 21.73
C LYS A 177 1.50 0.53 21.34
N ASN A 178 2.17 0.54 20.19
CA ASN A 178 2.90 1.71 19.72
C ASN A 178 1.94 2.77 19.20
N GLU A 179 2.31 4.03 19.42
CA GLU A 179 1.64 5.18 18.83
C GLU A 179 1.60 5.07 17.29
N TYR A 180 0.48 5.46 16.69
CA TYR A 180 0.24 5.47 15.24
C TYR A 180 0.24 4.10 14.56
N TYR A 181 0.16 2.99 15.28
CA TYR A 181 0.02 1.66 14.67
C TYR A 181 -1.27 1.54 13.85
N MET A 182 -1.15 1.08 12.60
CA MET A 182 -2.27 0.94 11.65
C MET A 182 -2.48 -0.51 11.17
N GLY A 183 -1.84 -1.49 11.81
CA GLY A 183 -1.90 -2.90 11.39
C GLY A 183 -0.55 -3.43 10.89
N LEU A 184 -0.49 -4.73 10.61
CA LEU A 184 0.69 -5.34 10.01
C LEU A 184 0.89 -4.88 8.55
N SER A 185 2.13 -4.86 8.07
CA SER A 185 2.44 -4.54 6.65
C SER A 185 2.44 -5.77 5.74
N PHE A 186 2.45 -6.97 6.32
CA PHE A 186 2.23 -8.27 5.68
C PHE A 186 2.05 -9.33 6.79
N PRO A 187 1.55 -10.54 6.48
CA PRO A 187 1.49 -11.62 7.46
C PRO A 187 2.89 -11.94 8.00
N THR A 188 3.06 -11.90 9.31
CA THR A 188 4.34 -12.23 9.95
C THR A 188 4.78 -13.64 9.58
N ILE A 189 5.98 -13.76 9.01
CA ILE A 189 6.68 -15.03 8.77
C ILE A 189 7.41 -15.37 10.06
N SER A 190 6.87 -16.33 10.81
CA SER A 190 7.46 -16.85 12.05
C SER A 190 7.73 -18.32 11.83
N SER A 191 9.00 -18.72 11.79
CA SER A 191 9.38 -20.09 11.41
C SER A 191 10.49 -20.68 12.28
N SER A 192 10.35 -21.95 12.61
CA SER A 192 11.24 -22.72 13.49
C SER A 192 11.80 -23.94 12.77
N GLY A 193 13.12 -24.11 12.80
CA GLY A 193 13.81 -25.25 12.20
C GLY A 193 13.60 -25.34 10.68
N PRO A 194 13.17 -26.49 10.12
CA PRO A 194 13.02 -26.68 8.68
C PRO A 194 12.10 -25.67 7.99
N ASN A 195 11.10 -25.14 8.70
CA ASN A 195 10.17 -24.13 8.15
C ASN A 195 10.91 -22.85 7.74
N GLY A 196 12.05 -22.54 8.38
CA GLY A 196 12.89 -21.38 8.03
C GLY A 196 13.53 -21.44 6.64
N SER A 197 13.47 -22.60 5.97
CA SER A 197 13.96 -22.75 4.58
C SER A 197 12.92 -22.37 3.52
N ILE A 198 11.66 -22.12 3.92
CA ILE A 198 10.56 -21.78 3.01
C ILE A 198 10.40 -20.25 3.01
N ILE A 199 10.73 -19.61 1.89
CA ILE A 199 10.85 -18.13 1.79
C ILE A 199 9.55 -17.40 2.15
N HIS A 200 8.40 -17.89 1.67
CA HIS A 200 7.08 -17.33 1.99
C HIS A 200 6.29 -18.29 2.91
N TYR A 201 6.93 -18.77 3.97
CA TYR A 201 6.28 -19.61 4.96
C TYR A 201 5.21 -18.84 5.73
N GLN A 202 4.05 -19.46 5.93
CA GLN A 202 3.02 -18.96 6.83
C GLN A 202 2.54 -20.11 7.71
N PRO A 203 2.65 -20.00 9.05
CA PRO A 203 2.25 -21.07 9.94
C PRO A 203 0.73 -21.25 9.93
N THR A 204 0.30 -22.51 9.83
CA THR A 204 -1.09 -22.97 9.99
C THR A 204 -1.18 -23.90 11.18
N GLU A 205 -2.38 -24.22 11.66
CA GLU A 205 -2.55 -25.16 12.78
C GLU A 205 -1.85 -26.51 12.54
N GLU A 206 -1.81 -26.98 11.28
CA GLU A 206 -1.18 -28.25 10.90
C GLU A 206 0.34 -28.17 10.78
N THR A 207 0.89 -27.00 10.48
CA THR A 207 2.32 -26.80 10.20
C THR A 207 3.08 -26.10 11.33
N ASN A 208 2.35 -25.61 12.34
CA ASN A 208 2.85 -24.86 13.49
C ASN A 208 3.82 -25.68 14.34
N ARG A 209 5.05 -25.19 14.47
CA ARG A 209 6.12 -25.81 15.25
C ARG A 209 6.40 -25.03 16.54
N PRO A 210 6.84 -25.71 17.62
CA PRO A 210 7.36 -25.04 18.80
C PRO A 210 8.64 -24.26 18.45
N ILE A 211 8.81 -23.10 19.08
CA ILE A 211 10.06 -22.33 19.05
C ILE A 211 10.91 -22.81 20.22
N THR A 212 12.13 -23.30 19.92
CA THR A 212 13.02 -23.90 20.94
C THR A 212 14.45 -23.37 20.82
N VAL A 213 15.29 -23.67 21.80
CA VAL A 213 16.73 -23.32 21.78
C VAL A 213 17.59 -24.24 20.92
N ASN A 214 17.00 -25.31 20.35
CA ASN A 214 17.73 -26.35 19.63
C ASN A 214 17.75 -26.14 18.11
N GLU A 215 16.96 -25.19 17.61
CA GLU A 215 16.76 -24.96 16.18
C GLU A 215 16.86 -23.47 15.86
N ILE A 216 17.05 -23.14 14.57
CA ILE A 216 16.99 -21.76 14.10
C ILE A 216 15.56 -21.25 14.19
N TYR A 217 15.39 -20.03 14.69
CA TYR A 217 14.16 -19.27 14.59
C TYR A 217 14.36 -18.10 13.63
N LEU A 218 13.48 -17.97 12.64
CA LEU A 218 13.44 -16.84 11.70
C LEU A 218 12.13 -16.09 11.87
N CYS A 219 12.24 -14.76 11.97
CA CYS A 219 11.10 -13.86 12.05
C CYS A 219 11.27 -12.75 11.01
N ASP A 220 10.41 -12.74 10.00
CA ASP A 220 10.28 -11.64 9.03
C ASP A 220 8.88 -11.03 9.21
N SER A 221 8.85 -9.73 9.48
CA SER A 221 7.64 -9.06 9.94
C SER A 221 7.73 -7.54 9.79
N GLY A 222 6.58 -6.88 9.71
CA GLY A 222 6.52 -5.42 9.66
C GLY A 222 5.12 -4.89 10.00
N ALA A 223 5.03 -3.58 10.16
CA ALA A 223 3.80 -2.88 10.47
C ALA A 223 3.65 -1.58 9.68
N GLN A 224 2.39 -1.17 9.51
CA GLN A 224 2.00 0.13 8.98
C GLN A 224 1.88 1.12 10.13
N TYR A 225 2.37 2.34 9.91
CA TYR A 225 2.27 3.47 10.83
C TYR A 225 1.77 4.71 10.08
N MET A 226 1.06 5.60 10.79
CA MET A 226 0.63 6.91 10.27
C MET A 226 1.80 7.90 10.12
#